data_AF-A0A519LQQ8-F1
#
_entry.id   AF-A0A519LQQ8-F1
#
_cell.length_a   1.000
_cell.length_b   1.000
_cell.length_c   1.000
_cell.angle_alpha   90.00
_cell.angle_beta   90.00
_cell.angle_gamma   90.00
#
_symmetry.space_group_name_H-M   'P 1'
#
loop_
_entity.id
_entity.type
_entity.pdbx_description
1 polymer ?
#
loop_
_entity_poly.entity_id
_entity_poly.type
_entity_poly.pdbx_seq_one_letter_code
_entity_poly.pdbx_strand_id
1 'polypeptide(L)'
;MTKTKIKSYSLSEMKDQIIGKIGASERDKYEYQLSMEILGKMIKTARKERNITQEQLGELIGVKKAQISKLESSANSATIFFDK
;
A
#
# COMPACT_ATOMS: atom_id res chain seq x y z
N MET A 1 -26.25 16.13 35.49
CA MET A 1 -24.99 15.55 34.97
C MET A 1 -24.61 16.34 33.72
N THR A 2 -23.52 17.10 33.79
CA THR A 2 -23.04 17.95 32.70
C THR A 2 -22.51 17.07 31.56
N LYS A 3 -23.13 17.14 30.37
CA LYS A 3 -22.65 16.45 29.17
C LYS A 3 -21.32 17.05 28.75
N THR A 4 -20.21 16.37 29.03
CA THR A 4 -18.91 16.69 28.44
C THR A 4 -19.03 16.56 26.92
N LYS A 5 -18.86 17.68 26.20
CA LYS A 5 -18.81 17.68 24.73
C LYS A 5 -17.55 16.93 24.30
N ILE A 6 -17.73 15.72 23.77
CA ILE A 6 -16.63 14.97 23.14
C ILE A 6 -16.22 15.75 21.89
N LYS A 7 -14.94 16.16 21.82
CA LYS A 7 -14.38 16.74 20.59
C LYS A 7 -14.21 15.61 19.57
N SER A 8 -15.01 15.62 18.53
CA SER A 8 -14.89 14.71 17.39
C SER A 8 -14.07 15.37 16.30
N TYR A 9 -13.14 14.63 15.70
CA TYR A 9 -12.42 15.04 14.50
C TYR A 9 -12.70 14.01 13.41
N SER A 10 -12.82 14.48 12.18
CA SER A 10 -12.75 13.61 11.02
C SER A 10 -11.35 13.01 10.88
N LEU A 11 -11.26 11.85 10.21
CA LEU A 11 -9.97 11.23 9.90
C LEU A 11 -9.08 12.19 9.10
N SER A 12 -9.66 13.02 8.23
CA SER A 12 -8.91 14.02 7.45
C SER A 12 -8.29 15.08 8.34
N GLU A 13 -9.06 15.64 9.28
CA GLU A 13 -8.55 16.65 10.23
C GLU A 13 -7.43 16.07 11.10
N MET A 14 -7.58 14.82 11.54
CA MET A 14 -6.54 14.14 12.32
C MET A 14 -5.26 13.90 11.50
N LYS A 15 -5.38 13.51 10.22
CA LYS A 15 -4.23 13.38 9.32
C LYS A 15 -3.53 14.73 9.10
N ASP A 16 -4.29 15.79 8.85
CA ASP A 16 -3.74 17.13 8.68
C ASP A 16 -2.92 17.57 9.90
N GLN A 17 -3.36 17.20 11.11
CA GLN A 17 -2.68 17.53 12.37
C GLN A 17 -1.43 16.68 12.65
N ILE A 18 -1.42 15.40 12.26
CA ILE A 18 -0.37 14.45 12.66
C ILE A 18 0.69 14.27 11.58
N ILE A 19 0.28 14.12 10.32
CA ILE A 19 1.17 13.84 9.18
C ILE A 19 1.30 15.01 8.21
N GLY A 20 0.48 16.06 8.41
CA GLY A 20 0.48 17.27 7.60
C GLY A 20 -0.62 17.31 6.56
N LYS A 21 -0.72 18.44 5.85
CA LYS A 21 -1.70 18.63 4.78
C LYS A 21 -1.33 17.83 3.53
N ILE A 22 -2.30 17.63 2.65
CA ILE A 22 -2.10 17.02 1.33
C ILE A 22 -1.01 17.79 0.57
N GLY A 23 -0.05 17.08 -0.02
CA GLY A 23 1.10 17.67 -0.72
C GLY A 23 2.30 17.97 0.18
N ALA A 24 2.21 17.71 1.49
CA ALA A 24 3.40 17.71 2.35
C ALA A 24 4.20 16.43 2.09
N SER A 25 5.52 16.57 1.86
CA SER A 25 6.41 15.44 1.54
C SER A 25 6.31 14.28 2.54
N GLU A 26 6.16 14.58 3.84
CA GLU A 26 6.02 13.54 4.87
C GLU A 26 4.69 12.78 4.76
N ARG A 27 3.59 13.48 4.49
CA ARG A 27 2.29 12.85 4.23
C ARG A 27 2.33 12.02 2.96
N ASP A 28 2.87 12.56 1.88
CA ASP A 28 2.91 11.87 0.59
C ASP A 28 3.73 10.58 0.69
N LYS A 29 4.85 10.61 1.41
CA LYS A 29 5.67 9.42 1.69
C LYS A 29 4.92 8.39 2.54
N TYR A 30 4.24 8.85 3.60
CA TYR A 30 3.44 7.98 4.47
C TYR A 30 2.29 7.31 3.70
N GLU A 31 1.51 8.11 2.96
CA GLU A 31 0.37 7.60 2.18
C GLU A 31 0.86 6.68 1.05
N TYR A 32 1.98 7.00 0.39
CA TYR A 32 2.61 6.10 -0.59
C TYR A 32 2.98 4.74 0.03
N GLN A 33 3.64 4.73 1.18
CA GLN A 33 3.98 3.48 1.88
C GLN A 33 2.73 2.66 2.21
N LEU A 34 1.68 3.31 2.71
CA LEU A 34 0.42 2.67 3.02
C LEU A 34 -0.25 2.09 1.77
N SER A 35 -0.31 2.86 0.69
CA SER A 35 -0.87 2.42 -0.60
C SER A 35 -0.10 1.23 -1.16
N MET A 36 1.24 1.23 -1.06
CA MET A 36 2.07 0.10 -1.51
C MET A 36 1.81 -1.17 -0.70
N GLU A 37 1.60 -1.05 0.61
CA GLU A 37 1.24 -2.20 1.45
C GLU A 37 -0.12 -2.80 1.04
N ILE A 38 -1.12 -1.94 0.79
CA ILE A 38 -2.45 -2.37 0.34
C ILE A 38 -2.35 -3.04 -1.03
N LEU A 39 -1.62 -2.43 -1.97
CA LEU A 39 -1.44 -2.97 -3.32
C LEU A 39 -0.81 -4.37 -3.30
N GLY A 40 0.26 -4.57 -2.51
CA GLY A 40 0.90 -5.88 -2.37
C GLY A 40 -0.05 -6.96 -1.87
N LYS A 41 -0.92 -6.63 -0.91
CA LYS A 41 -1.96 -7.54 -0.41
C LYS A 41 -3.00 -7.85 -1.50
N MET A 42 -3.47 -6.85 -2.24
CA MET A 42 -4.44 -7.04 -3.32
C MET A 42 -3.88 -7.95 -4.42
N ILE A 43 -2.63 -7.76 -4.82
CA ILE A 43 -1.95 -8.62 -5.81
C ILE A 43 -1.88 -10.06 -5.31
N LYS A 44 -1.47 -10.27 -4.06
CA LYS A 44 -1.41 -11.59 -3.44
C LYS A 44 -2.78 -12.27 -3.40
N THR A 45 -3.83 -11.53 -3.09
CA THR A 45 -5.20 -12.03 -3.10
C THR A 45 -5.62 -12.46 -4.51
N ALA A 46 -5.51 -11.57 -5.50
CA ALA A 46 -5.86 -11.86 -6.89
C ALA A 46 -5.06 -13.06 -7.46
N ARG A 47 -3.77 -13.16 -7.11
CA ARG A 47 -2.92 -14.29 -7.50
C ARG A 47 -3.44 -15.61 -6.94
N LYS A 48 -3.80 -15.63 -5.65
CA LYS A 48 -4.36 -16.81 -4.96
C LYS A 48 -5.72 -17.19 -5.51
N GLU A 49 -6.59 -16.23 -5.80
CA GLU A 49 -7.90 -16.46 -6.43
C GLU A 49 -7.76 -17.13 -7.80
N ARG A 50 -6.69 -16.80 -8.54
CA ARG A 50 -6.34 -17.42 -9.81
C ARG A 50 -5.57 -18.74 -9.68
N ASN A 51 -5.25 -19.18 -8.46
CA ASN A 51 -4.49 -20.41 -8.18
C ASN A 51 -3.14 -20.50 -8.91
N ILE A 52 -2.44 -19.38 -9.09
CA ILE A 52 -1.11 -19.35 -9.72
C ILE A 52 0.00 -19.03 -8.70
N THR A 53 1.22 -19.47 -9.00
CA THR A 53 2.42 -19.18 -8.21
C THR A 53 2.95 -17.76 -8.49
N GLN A 54 3.85 -17.27 -7.64
CA GLN A 54 4.52 -15.98 -7.88
C GLN A 54 5.40 -16.00 -9.14
N GLU A 55 5.96 -17.15 -9.49
CA GLU A 55 6.73 -17.34 -10.74
C GLU A 55 5.81 -17.20 -11.96
N GLN A 56 4.69 -17.94 -11.96
CA GLN A 56 3.70 -17.87 -13.03
C GLN A 56 3.10 -16.47 -13.18
N LEU A 57 2.84 -15.77 -12.07
CA LEU A 57 2.42 -14.36 -12.14
C LEU A 57 3.51 -13.49 -12.75
N GLY A 58 4.77 -13.72 -12.38
CA GLY A 58 5.93 -13.03 -12.94
C GLY A 58 6.05 -13.23 -14.45
N GLU A 59 5.98 -14.47 -14.91
CA GLU A 59 6.00 -14.84 -16.34
C GLU A 59 4.87 -14.16 -17.12
N LEU A 60 3.65 -14.14 -16.57
CA LEU A 60 2.49 -13.53 -17.23
C LEU A 60 2.63 -12.02 -17.45
N ILE A 61 3.32 -11.31 -16.57
CA ILE A 61 3.47 -9.86 -16.65
C ILE A 61 4.88 -9.43 -17.06
N GLY A 62 5.80 -10.35 -17.31
CA GLY A 62 7.18 -10.05 -17.71
C GLY A 62 8.04 -9.46 -16.58
N VAL A 63 7.96 -10.04 -15.37
CA VAL A 63 8.78 -9.64 -14.22
C VAL A 63 9.30 -10.85 -13.46
N LYS A 64 10.41 -10.68 -12.74
CA LYS A 64 11.00 -11.78 -11.97
C LYS A 64 10.17 -12.12 -10.74
N LYS A 65 10.08 -13.40 -10.37
CA LYS A 65 9.46 -13.86 -9.11
C LYS A 65 9.93 -13.08 -7.89
N ALA A 66 11.22 -12.74 -7.80
CA ALA A 66 11.77 -11.97 -6.68
C ALA A 66 11.10 -10.60 -6.52
N GLN A 67 10.73 -9.93 -7.63
CA GLN A 67 10.01 -8.67 -7.61
C GLN A 67 8.56 -8.85 -7.12
N ILE A 68 7.86 -9.89 -7.60
CA ILE A 68 6.53 -10.25 -7.09
C ILE A 68 6.58 -10.56 -5.59
N SER A 69 7.58 -11.34 -5.16
CA SER A 69 7.76 -11.71 -3.76
C SER A 69 7.96 -10.49 -2.86
N LYS A 70 8.82 -9.55 -3.28
CA LYS A 70 9.06 -8.29 -2.57
C LYS A 70 7.80 -7.42 -2.50
N LEU A 71 7.03 -7.39 -3.57
CA LEU A 71 5.78 -6.63 -3.67
C LEU A 71 4.68 -7.20 -2.75
N GLU A 72 4.49 -8.52 -2.76
CA GLU A 72 3.47 -9.21 -1.94
C GLU A 72 3.80 -9.28 -0.44
N SER A 73 5.05 -9.02 -0.05
CA SER A 73 5.53 -9.11 1.34
C SER A 73 5.70 -7.76 2.04
N SER A 74 5.29 -6.66 1.41
CA SER A 74 5.35 -5.31 1.98
C SER A 74 6.78 -4.83 2.31
N ALA A 75 7.81 -5.37 1.65
CA ALA A 75 9.19 -5.00 1.88
C ALA A 75 9.53 -3.64 1.23
N ASN A 76 9.00 -2.54 1.80
CA ASN A 76 9.29 -1.09 1.74
C ASN A 76 9.95 -0.43 0.49
N SER A 77 10.08 -1.11 -0.64
CA SER A 77 10.67 -0.61 -1.88
C SER A 77 10.51 -1.69 -2.95
N ALA A 78 9.28 -1.93 -3.40
CA ALA A 78 9.04 -2.75 -4.56
C ALA A 78 8.83 -1.83 -5.77
N THR A 79 9.86 -1.73 -6.61
CA THR A 79 9.74 -1.10 -7.93
C THR A 79 9.60 -2.22 -8.95
N ILE A 80 8.52 -2.15 -9.74
CA ILE A 80 8.27 -3.09 -10.82
C ILE A 80 8.92 -2.53 -12.08
N PHE A 81 9.78 -3.32 -12.69
CA PHE A 81 10.32 -3.07 -14.02
C PHE A 81 9.88 -4.22 -14.89
N PHE A 82 9.21 -3.91 -16.01
CA PHE A 82 8.79 -4.89 -17.00
C PHE A 82 9.95 -5.16 -17.94
N ASP A 83 10.36 -6.41 -18.02
CA ASP A 83 11.34 -6.85 -19.01
C ASP A 83 10.62 -6.84 -20.38
N LYS A 84 10.96 -5.87 -21.23
CA LYS A 84 10.45 -5.75 -22.61
C LYS A 84 11.12 -6.75 -23.53
#